data_AF-A0A9C7UZC6-F1
#
_entry.id   AF-A0A9C7UZC6-F1
#
_cell.length_a   1.000
_cell.length_b   1.000
_cell.length_c   1.000
_cell.angle_alpha   90.00
_cell.angle_beta   90.00
_cell.angle_gamma   90.00
#
_symmetry.space_group_name_H-M   'P 1'
#
loop_
_entity.id
_entity.type
_entity.pdbx_description
1 polymer ?
#
loop_
_entity_poly.entity_id
_entity_poly.type
_entity_poly.pdbx_seq_one_letter_code
_entity_poly.pdbx_strand_id
1 'polypeptide(L)'
;SQQYGGFTVPSVDLLLEPYAEKSYKKQYDRYKSLGLSDEVADREAMADVKVDFEQGFQGWEYKFNSVSSSRGDYPFITMTAGTGTGRFAKMASITMLDVRRKGQGKKNCKKPVLFPKIVFLYDENLHGAGKPLE
;
A
#
# COMPACT_ATOMS: atom_id res chain seq x y z
N SER A 1 -16.43 -10.85 14.08
CA SER A 1 -15.98 -9.66 14.82
C SER A 1 -15.76 -10.06 16.26
N GLN A 2 -14.54 -9.94 16.80
CA GLN A 2 -14.21 -10.41 18.15
C GLN A 2 -13.82 -9.26 19.11
N GLN A 3 -13.95 -8.01 18.68
CA GLN A 3 -13.67 -6.84 19.52
C GLN A 3 -14.68 -5.72 19.26
N TYR A 4 -14.83 -4.85 20.25
CA TYR A 4 -15.83 -3.77 20.27
C TYR A 4 -15.27 -2.39 19.92
N GLY A 5 -13.96 -2.26 19.77
CA GLY A 5 -13.25 -1.01 19.46
C GLY A 5 -12.57 -1.02 18.09
N GLY A 6 -11.80 0.04 17.82
CA GLY A 6 -11.01 0.16 16.60
C GLY A 6 -9.89 -0.86 16.52
N PHE A 7 -9.51 -1.21 15.29
CA PHE A 7 -8.36 -2.07 14.99
C PHE A 7 -7.29 -1.26 14.26
N THR A 8 -6.04 -1.41 14.67
CA THR A 8 -4.91 -0.74 14.01
C THR A 8 -3.98 -1.79 13.44
N VAL A 9 -3.61 -1.64 12.17
CA VAL A 9 -2.50 -2.38 11.57
C VAL A 9 -1.29 -1.45 11.54
N PRO A 10 -0.27 -1.70 12.39
CA PRO A 10 0.92 -0.87 12.45
C PRO A 10 1.86 -1.17 11.27
N SER A 11 2.63 -0.15 10.88
CA SER A 11 3.73 -0.19 9.89
C SER A 11 3.45 -1.07 8.67
N VAL A 12 2.38 -0.78 7.92
CA VAL A 12 1.96 -1.59 6.76
C VAL A 12 3.00 -1.63 5.64
N ASP A 13 3.80 -0.58 5.53
CA ASP A 13 4.95 -0.48 4.63
C ASP A 13 6.01 -1.54 4.93
N LEU A 14 6.39 -1.69 6.19
CA LEU A 14 7.31 -2.74 6.65
C LEU A 14 6.67 -4.14 6.59
N LEU A 15 5.38 -4.24 6.93
CA LEU A 15 4.66 -5.51 6.91
C LEU A 15 4.57 -6.09 5.51
N LEU A 16 4.32 -5.26 4.49
CA LEU A 16 4.11 -5.70 3.12
C LEU A 16 5.42 -5.91 2.34
N GLU A 17 6.51 -5.24 2.73
CA GLU A 17 7.79 -5.27 2.03
C GLU A 17 8.33 -6.70 1.77
N PRO A 18 8.36 -7.64 2.73
CA PRO A 18 8.82 -9.01 2.47
C PRO A 18 7.98 -9.75 1.43
N TYR A 19 6.70 -9.39 1.28
CA TYR A 19 5.81 -10.00 0.30
C TYR A 19 5.97 -9.35 -1.07
N ALA A 20 6.20 -8.03 -1.11
CA ALA A 20 6.53 -7.30 -2.33
C ALA A 20 7.85 -7.79 -2.93
N GLU A 21 8.88 -8.06 -2.12
CA GLU A 21 10.15 -8.62 -2.59
C GLU A 21 9.95 -10.03 -3.20
N LYS A 22 9.08 -10.85 -2.61
CA LYS A 22 8.72 -12.17 -3.17
C LYS A 22 7.97 -12.05 -4.50
N SER A 23 7.04 -11.10 -4.60
CA SER A 23 6.35 -10.81 -5.87
C SER A 23 7.35 -10.37 -6.92
N TYR A 24 8.19 -9.37 -6.60
CA TYR A 24 9.22 -8.85 -7.48
C TYR A 24 10.10 -9.97 -8.03
N LYS A 25 10.65 -10.82 -7.15
CA LYS A 25 11.51 -11.93 -7.56
C LYS A 25 10.79 -12.88 -8.52
N LYS A 26 9.54 -13.25 -8.20
CA LYS A 26 8.73 -14.10 -9.06
C LYS A 26 8.49 -13.47 -10.44
N GLN A 27 8.19 -12.18 -10.50
CA GLN A 27 7.95 -11.44 -11.74
C GLN A 27 9.25 -11.29 -12.54
N TYR A 28 10.35 -10.94 -11.88
CA TYR A 28 11.68 -10.82 -12.47
C TYR A 28 12.13 -12.15 -13.11
N ASP A 29 12.06 -13.26 -12.37
CA ASP A 29 12.44 -14.59 -12.85
C ASP A 29 11.57 -15.00 -14.06
N ARG A 30 10.27 -14.67 -14.03
CA ARG A 30 9.38 -14.86 -15.19
C ARG A 30 9.88 -14.08 -16.40
N TYR A 31 10.17 -12.79 -16.26
CA TYR A 31 10.66 -11.97 -17.37
C TYR A 31 12.03 -12.42 -17.89
N LYS A 32 12.93 -12.86 -17.01
CA LYS A 32 14.20 -13.48 -17.39
C LYS A 32 14.00 -14.77 -18.18
N SER A 33 13.06 -15.62 -17.78
CA SER A 33 12.74 -16.86 -18.51
C SER A 33 12.19 -16.62 -19.92
N LEU A 34 11.64 -15.43 -20.18
CA LEU A 34 11.17 -14.99 -21.49
C LEU A 34 12.29 -14.39 -22.37
N GLY A 35 13.54 -14.38 -21.89
CA GLY A 35 14.69 -13.87 -22.63
C GLY A 35 14.86 -12.36 -22.59
N LEU A 36 14.18 -11.66 -21.67
CA LEU A 36 14.35 -10.21 -21.51
C LEU A 36 15.69 -9.86 -20.83
N SER A 37 16.23 -8.68 -21.18
CA SER A 37 17.42 -8.15 -20.51
C SER A 37 17.13 -7.89 -19.03
N ASP A 38 18.18 -7.87 -18.20
CA ASP A 38 18.03 -7.61 -16.75
C ASP A 38 17.35 -6.25 -16.50
N GLU A 39 17.70 -5.24 -17.27
CA GLU A 39 17.11 -3.90 -17.18
C GLU A 39 15.60 -3.89 -17.47
N VAL A 40 15.17 -4.61 -18.52
CA VAL A 40 13.75 -4.70 -18.87
C VAL A 40 13.00 -5.56 -17.85
N ALA A 41 13.60 -6.66 -17.39
CA ALA A 41 13.00 -7.54 -16.39
C ALA A 41 12.80 -6.83 -15.04
N ASP A 42 13.79 -6.08 -14.56
CA ASP A 42 13.70 -5.27 -13.33
C ASP A 42 12.60 -4.21 -13.48
N ARG A 43 12.62 -3.44 -14.58
CA ARG A 43 11.64 -2.38 -14.84
C ARG A 43 10.20 -2.91 -14.85
N GLU A 44 9.93 -4.00 -15.56
CA GLU A 44 8.59 -4.59 -15.65
C GLU A 44 8.17 -5.25 -14.33
N ALA A 45 9.07 -5.93 -13.63
CA ALA A 45 8.77 -6.51 -12.32
C ALA A 45 8.45 -5.42 -11.28
N MET A 46 9.21 -4.32 -11.27
CA MET A 46 8.92 -3.17 -10.40
C MET A 46 7.57 -2.53 -10.72
N ALA A 47 7.21 -2.44 -12.01
CA ALA A 47 5.91 -1.93 -12.45
C ALA A 47 4.76 -2.85 -11.99
N ASP A 48 4.94 -4.17 -12.12
CA ASP A 48 3.96 -5.16 -11.64
C ASP A 48 3.73 -5.04 -10.13
N VAL A 49 4.80 -4.94 -9.31
CA VAL A 49 4.66 -4.74 -7.86
C VAL A 49 3.91 -3.45 -7.52
N LYS A 50 4.17 -2.36 -8.26
CA LYS A 50 3.43 -1.11 -8.06
C LYS A 50 1.93 -1.29 -8.36
N VAL A 51 1.59 -2.03 -9.42
CA VAL A 51 0.20 -2.36 -9.75
C VAL A 51 -0.43 -3.24 -8.67
N ASP A 52 0.30 -4.23 -8.13
CA ASP A 52 -0.15 -5.08 -7.03
C ASP A 52 -0.50 -4.24 -5.78
N PHE A 53 0.35 -3.26 -5.43
CA PHE A 53 0.07 -2.32 -4.34
C PHE A 53 -1.15 -1.44 -4.63
N GLU A 54 -1.25 -0.85 -5.82
CA GLU A 54 -2.38 -0.01 -6.21
C GLU A 54 -3.70 -0.77 -6.09
N GLN A 55 -3.76 -1.99 -6.62
CA GLN A 55 -4.94 -2.84 -6.55
C GLN A 55 -5.24 -3.31 -5.12
N GLY A 56 -4.20 -3.70 -4.37
CA GLY A 56 -4.32 -4.13 -2.98
C GLY A 56 -4.94 -3.04 -2.09
N PHE A 57 -4.39 -1.82 -2.15
CA PHE A 57 -4.88 -0.68 -1.36
C PHE A 57 -6.26 -0.20 -1.82
N GLN A 58 -6.56 -0.20 -3.13
CA GLN A 58 -7.92 0.07 -3.61
C GLN A 58 -8.90 -0.99 -3.08
N GLY A 59 -8.49 -2.26 -3.07
CA GLY A 59 -9.27 -3.35 -2.51
C GLY A 59 -9.53 -3.18 -1.01
N TRP A 60 -8.55 -2.67 -0.25
CA TRP A 60 -8.71 -2.33 1.16
C TRP A 60 -9.74 -1.22 1.35
N GLU A 61 -9.58 -0.09 0.68
CA GLU A 61 -10.53 1.03 0.76
C GLU A 61 -11.93 0.58 0.36
N TYR A 62 -12.09 -0.21 -0.69
CA TYR A 62 -13.39 -0.70 -1.10
C TYR A 62 -14.01 -1.61 -0.02
N LYS A 63 -13.28 -2.63 0.45
CA LYS A 63 -13.79 -3.60 1.42
C LYS A 63 -14.15 -2.95 2.75
N PHE A 64 -13.30 -2.07 3.27
CA PHE A 64 -13.54 -1.39 4.54
C PHE A 64 -14.67 -0.35 4.47
N ASN A 65 -15.15 0.01 3.28
CA ASN A 65 -16.29 0.92 3.08
C ASN A 65 -17.50 0.24 2.40
N SER A 66 -17.52 -1.09 2.31
CA SER A 66 -18.66 -1.84 1.75
C SER A 66 -19.06 -3.05 2.58
N VAL A 67 -18.14 -3.62 3.35
CA VAL A 67 -18.42 -4.75 4.23
C VAL A 67 -18.71 -4.23 5.63
N SER A 68 -19.92 -4.50 6.12
CA SER A 68 -20.33 -4.13 7.47
C SER A 68 -19.71 -5.03 8.53
N SER A 69 -19.45 -4.47 9.70
CA SER A 69 -19.11 -5.21 10.91
C SER A 69 -20.34 -5.99 11.43
N SER A 70 -20.14 -6.84 12.45
CA SER A 70 -21.25 -7.55 13.11
C SER A 70 -22.29 -6.61 13.77
N ARG A 71 -21.97 -5.32 13.88
CA ARG A 71 -22.85 -4.27 14.42
C ARG A 71 -23.58 -3.49 13.32
N GLY A 72 -23.38 -3.83 12.04
CA GLY A 72 -24.01 -3.16 10.90
C GLY A 72 -23.33 -1.87 10.44
N ASP A 73 -22.28 -1.41 11.14
CA ASP A 73 -21.51 -0.20 10.79
C ASP A 73 -20.15 -0.55 10.15
N TYR A 74 -19.45 0.45 9.60
CA TYR A 74 -18.11 0.32 9.05
C TYR A 74 -17.10 -0.22 10.09
N PRO A 75 -16.12 -1.05 9.69
CA PRO A 75 -15.03 -1.42 10.56
C PRO A 75 -14.15 -0.19 10.86
N PHE A 76 -14.04 0.17 12.15
CA PHE A 76 -13.11 1.21 12.60
C PHE A 76 -11.67 0.71 12.46
N ILE A 77 -11.04 0.99 11.32
CA ILE A 77 -9.68 0.50 11.02
C ILE A 77 -8.70 1.65 10.73
N THR A 78 -7.50 1.55 11.31
CA THR A 78 -6.39 2.48 11.09
C THR A 78 -5.20 1.73 10.52
N MET A 79 -4.53 2.35 9.55
CA MET A 79 -3.28 1.88 8.96
C MET A 79 -2.21 2.92 9.27
N THR A 80 -1.05 2.48 9.75
CA THR A 80 0.11 3.38 9.93
C THR A 80 1.22 3.00 8.97
N ALA A 81 1.95 3.98 8.42
CA ALA A 81 3.12 3.77 7.57
C ALA A 81 4.08 4.97 7.68
N GLY A 82 5.29 4.86 7.15
CA GLY A 82 6.19 6.00 6.95
C GLY A 82 7.63 5.74 7.36
N THR A 83 7.90 4.77 8.22
CA THR A 83 9.26 4.52 8.73
C THR A 83 10.07 3.54 7.88
N GLY A 84 9.47 2.89 6.88
CA GLY A 84 10.15 1.89 6.06
C GLY A 84 11.10 2.48 5.02
N THR A 85 12.38 2.12 5.11
CA THR A 85 13.45 2.66 4.26
C THR A 85 13.75 1.85 3.00
N GLY A 86 13.30 0.60 2.94
CA GLY A 86 13.52 -0.24 1.77
C GLY A 86 12.66 0.19 0.57
N ARG A 87 13.10 -0.18 -0.64
CA ARG A 87 12.48 0.27 -1.90
C ARG A 87 10.99 -0.05 -1.97
N PHE A 88 10.59 -1.20 -1.43
CA PHE A 88 9.20 -1.64 -1.45
C PHE A 88 8.38 -1.04 -0.32
N ALA A 89 8.97 -0.82 0.86
CA ALA A 89 8.31 -0.08 1.91
C ALA A 89 8.01 1.38 1.49
N LYS A 90 8.96 2.06 0.81
CA LYS A 90 8.72 3.38 0.22
C LYS A 90 7.62 3.33 -0.84
N MET A 91 7.68 2.37 -1.75
CA MET A 91 6.66 2.16 -2.79
C MET A 91 5.27 1.96 -2.16
N ALA A 92 5.16 1.14 -1.12
CA ALA A 92 3.92 0.90 -0.38
C ALA A 92 3.35 2.21 0.21
N SER A 93 4.16 2.98 0.94
CA SER A 93 3.76 4.25 1.55
C SER A 93 3.26 5.27 0.52
N ILE A 94 4.03 5.49 -0.55
CA ILE A 94 3.66 6.42 -1.64
C ILE A 94 2.36 5.97 -2.31
N THR A 95 2.27 4.68 -2.65
CA THR A 95 1.12 4.13 -3.38
C THR A 95 -0.16 4.18 -2.54
N MET A 96 -0.07 3.90 -1.24
CA MET A 96 -1.21 4.01 -0.32
C MET A 96 -1.76 5.45 -0.26
N LEU A 97 -0.88 6.45 -0.19
CA LEU A 97 -1.26 7.86 -0.18
C LEU A 97 -1.85 8.29 -1.53
N ASP A 98 -1.28 7.83 -2.64
CA ASP A 98 -1.79 8.12 -3.99
C ASP A 98 -3.17 7.51 -4.23
N VAL A 99 -3.41 6.28 -3.77
CA VAL A 99 -4.73 5.63 -3.84
C VAL A 99 -5.76 6.46 -3.06
N ARG A 100 -5.43 6.86 -1.82
CA ARG A 100 -6.31 7.73 -1.00
C ARG A 100 -6.61 9.04 -1.71
N ARG A 101 -5.60 9.70 -2.28
CA ARG A 101 -5.73 10.97 -3.00
C ARG A 101 -6.69 10.86 -4.20
N LYS A 102 -6.67 9.73 -4.91
CA LYS A 102 -7.54 9.48 -6.08
C LYS A 102 -9.00 9.23 -5.70
N GLY A 103 -9.27 8.76 -4.48
CA GLY A 103 -10.60 8.41 -4.01
C GLY A 103 -11.24 7.20 -4.72
N GLN A 104 -12.45 6.83 -4.29
CA GLN A 104 -13.18 5.65 -4.77
C GLN A 104 -14.47 6.03 -5.51
N GLY A 105 -14.93 5.14 -6.40
CA GLY A 105 -16.14 5.34 -7.20
C GLY A 105 -15.88 5.50 -8.70
N LYS A 106 -16.89 5.99 -9.44
CA LYS A 106 -16.84 6.16 -10.90
C LYS A 106 -15.83 7.26 -11.28
N LYS A 107 -15.23 7.17 -12.47
CA LYS A 107 -14.18 8.09 -12.96
C LYS A 107 -14.51 9.59 -12.76
N ASN A 108 -15.76 9.99 -13.02
CA ASN A 108 -16.21 11.38 -12.91
C ASN A 108 -16.98 11.68 -11.61
N CYS A 109 -16.96 10.75 -10.65
CA CYS A 109 -17.66 10.86 -9.36
C CYS A 109 -16.89 10.08 -8.29
N LYS A 110 -15.60 10.41 -8.17
CA LYS A 110 -14.73 9.90 -7.11
C LYS A 110 -15.05 10.60 -5.81
N LYS A 111 -15.10 9.85 -4.71
CA LYS A 111 -15.35 10.35 -3.37
C LYS A 111 -14.24 9.92 -2.42
N PRO A 112 -13.91 10.75 -1.41
CA PRO A 112 -13.07 10.31 -0.32
C PRO A 112 -13.76 9.17 0.44
N VAL A 113 -12.97 8.22 0.93
CA VAL A 113 -13.44 7.11 1.76
C VAL A 113 -13.30 7.44 3.24
N LEU A 114 -14.11 6.81 4.10
CA LEU A 114 -14.03 6.99 5.54
C LEU A 114 -12.87 6.18 6.15
N PHE A 115 -12.70 4.93 5.67
CA PHE A 115 -11.70 3.99 6.18
C PHE A 115 -10.78 3.43 5.08
N PRO A 116 -9.55 2.99 5.43
CA PRO A 116 -8.94 3.10 6.75
C PRO A 116 -8.51 4.55 7.06
N LYS A 117 -8.43 4.91 8.34
CA LYS A 117 -7.62 6.08 8.73
C LYS A 117 -6.18 5.81 8.34
N ILE A 118 -5.49 6.81 7.80
CA ILE A 118 -4.06 6.73 7.47
C ILE A 118 -3.33 7.63 8.46
N VAL A 119 -2.39 7.04 9.19
CA VAL A 119 -1.48 7.77 10.09
C VAL A 119 -0.07 7.63 9.53
N PHE A 120 0.48 8.75 9.08
CA PHE A 120 1.87 8.78 8.62
C PHE A 120 2.79 9.02 9.83
N LEU A 121 3.76 8.14 10.02
CA LEU A 121 4.75 8.22 11.10
C LEU A 121 5.94 9.05 10.60
N TYR A 122 5.96 10.32 11.01
CA TYR A 122 7.05 11.22 10.70
C TYR A 122 8.20 11.04 11.71
N ASP A 123 9.41 10.99 11.17
CA ASP A 123 10.68 11.00 11.90
C ASP A 123 11.60 11.98 11.17
N GLU A 124 12.06 13.03 11.87
CA GLU A 124 12.94 14.07 11.33
C GLU A 124 14.26 13.51 10.77
N ASN A 125 14.76 12.41 11.34
CA ASN A 125 15.99 11.77 10.85
C ASN A 125 15.77 10.97 9.57
N LEU A 126 14.54 10.60 9.27
CA LEU A 126 14.18 9.89 8.05
C LEU A 126 13.61 10.83 6.97
N HIS A 127 12.79 11.80 7.35
CA HIS A 127 11.96 12.61 6.44
C HIS A 127 12.31 14.10 6.41
N GLY A 128 13.31 14.53 7.20
CA GLY A 128 13.82 15.90 7.12
C GLY A 128 14.48 16.16 5.75
N ALA A 129 14.81 17.43 5.49
CA ALA A 129 15.52 17.79 4.25
C ALA A 129 16.86 17.05 4.13
N GLY A 130 17.11 16.45 2.98
CA GLY A 130 18.29 15.63 2.68
C GLY A 130 18.33 14.28 3.38
N LYS A 131 17.22 13.81 3.96
CA LYS A 131 17.15 12.53 4.70
C LYS A 131 16.67 11.39 3.81
N PRO A 132 16.85 10.12 4.23
CA PRO A 132 16.62 8.96 3.36
C PRO A 132 15.21 8.83 2.76
N LEU A 133 14.20 9.44 3.37
CA LEU A 133 12.77 9.38 3.02
C LEU A 133 12.18 10.76 2.67
N GLU A 134 13.02 11.76 2.33
CA GLU A 134 12.54 13.02 1.75
C GLU A 134 11.74 12.80 0.45
#